data_AF-A0A094KEU9-F1
#
_entry.id   AF-A0A094KEU9-F1
#
_cell.length_a   1.000
_cell.length_b   1.000
_cell.length_c   1.000
_cell.angle_alpha   90.00
_cell.angle_beta   90.00
_cell.angle_gamma   90.00
#
_symmetry.space_group_name_H-M   'P 1'
#
loop_
_entity.id
_entity.type
_entity.pdbx_description
1 polymer ?
#
loop_
_entity_poly.entity_id
_entity_poly.type
_entity_poly.pdbx_seq_one_letter_code
_entity_poly.pdbx_strand_id
1 'polypeptide(L)'
;MEVHKVSRASLNRVEKKDDAPMESVSFTEVMHKKKSDVLFERFQTMAQEIEAQGKKLADSQTVEDLKKYKKLVKQFLDDAVKNSLQLEEQRGFSRGGRTKIYKLVKEVDQKLVELTNAVLEKEKKGLDLLGLVGEIQGLIINIYT
;
A
#
# COMPACT_ATOMS: atom_id res chain seq x y z
N MET A 1 -34.60 73.87 36.81
CA MET A 1 -34.88 72.50 37.28
C MET A 1 -34.35 71.54 36.24
N GLU A 2 -33.71 70.48 36.71
CA GLU A 2 -32.66 69.70 36.06
C GLU A 2 -33.13 68.74 34.95
N VAL A 3 -32.15 68.45 34.09
CA VAL A 3 -31.98 67.36 33.11
C VAL A 3 -32.75 66.07 33.36
N HIS A 4 -33.16 65.42 32.27
CA HIS A 4 -32.69 64.05 31.98
C HIS A 4 -32.53 63.85 30.47
N LYS A 5 -31.27 63.71 30.03
CA LYS A 5 -30.90 63.16 28.72
C LYS A 5 -31.20 61.67 28.74
N VAL A 6 -32.14 61.21 27.93
CA VAL A 6 -32.34 59.77 27.73
C VAL A 6 -31.37 59.29 26.65
N SER A 7 -30.56 58.32 27.06
CA SER A 7 -29.45 57.71 26.35
C SER A 7 -29.88 57.12 25.00
N ARG A 8 -29.00 57.24 24.00
CA ARG A 8 -29.11 56.55 22.71
C ARG A 8 -29.15 55.05 22.97
N ALA A 9 -30.20 54.38 22.50
CA ALA A 9 -30.21 52.93 22.39
C ALA A 9 -29.14 52.52 21.39
N SER A 10 -28.04 51.94 21.89
CA SER A 10 -27.03 51.30 21.09
C SER A 10 -27.68 50.14 20.33
N LEU A 11 -27.64 50.20 19.00
CA LEU A 11 -27.91 49.04 18.15
C LEU A 11 -26.88 47.97 18.52
N ASN A 12 -27.30 46.94 19.24
CA ASN A 12 -26.51 45.72 19.38
C ASN A 12 -26.42 45.11 17.97
N ARG A 13 -25.31 45.39 17.30
CA ARG A 13 -24.86 44.67 16.12
C ARG A 13 -24.69 43.22 16.59
N VAL A 14 -25.61 42.36 16.17
CA VAL A 14 -25.45 40.91 16.30
C VAL A 14 -24.13 40.58 15.63
N GLU A 15 -23.12 40.23 16.43
CA GLU A 15 -21.91 39.63 15.93
C GLU A 15 -22.34 38.33 15.23
N LYS A 16 -22.34 38.35 13.90
CA LYS A 16 -22.25 37.11 13.14
C LYS A 16 -20.95 36.47 13.60
N LYS A 17 -21.09 35.47 14.46
CA LYS A 17 -20.06 34.48 14.67
C LYS A 17 -19.74 33.95 13.27
N ASP A 18 -18.55 34.22 12.78
CA ASP A 18 -18.03 33.58 11.58
C ASP A 18 -17.97 32.08 11.89
N ASP A 19 -19.03 31.36 11.55
CA ASP A 19 -18.97 29.92 11.35
C ASP A 19 -18.06 29.73 10.15
N ALA A 20 -16.76 29.65 10.42
CA ALA A 20 -15.80 29.10 9.49
C ALA A 20 -16.40 27.79 8.95
N PRO A 21 -16.44 27.56 7.63
CA PRO A 21 -16.97 26.32 7.11
C PRO A 21 -16.09 25.20 7.65
N MET A 22 -16.58 24.49 8.67
CA MET A 22 -16.01 23.19 9.01
C MET A 22 -16.23 22.33 7.77
N GLU A 23 -15.12 21.99 7.12
CA GLU A 23 -15.09 21.09 5.98
C GLU A 23 -15.74 19.76 6.42
N SER A 24 -17.01 19.57 6.06
CA SER A 24 -17.74 18.37 6.43
C SER A 24 -17.30 17.25 5.49
N VAL A 25 -16.40 16.39 5.99
CA VAL A 25 -15.96 15.20 5.25
C VAL A 25 -17.19 14.36 4.90
N SER A 26 -17.36 14.06 3.61
CA SER A 26 -18.54 13.32 3.15
C SER A 26 -18.46 11.83 3.55
N PHE A 27 -19.61 11.18 3.78
CA PHE A 27 -19.64 9.75 4.10
C PHE A 27 -18.95 8.89 3.02
N THR A 28 -19.11 9.25 1.75
CA THR A 28 -18.50 8.53 0.64
C THR A 28 -16.98 8.60 0.72
N GLU A 29 -16.42 9.76 1.05
CA GLU A 29 -14.99 9.95 1.23
C GLU A 29 -14.43 9.10 2.38
N VAL A 30 -15.11 9.09 3.52
CA VAL A 30 -14.76 8.21 4.66
C VAL A 30 -14.77 6.74 4.23
N MET A 31 -15.79 6.32 3.47
CA MET A 31 -15.93 4.94 3.01
C MET A 31 -14.83 4.55 2.00
N HIS A 32 -14.49 5.44 1.05
CA HIS A 32 -13.41 5.22 0.09
C HIS A 32 -12.05 5.08 0.80
N LYS A 33 -11.77 5.96 1.76
CA LYS A 33 -10.55 5.87 2.58
C LYS A 33 -10.48 4.54 3.32
N LYS A 34 -11.56 4.13 3.99
CA LYS A 34 -11.59 2.86 4.72
C LYS A 34 -11.41 1.63 3.83
N LYS A 35 -11.97 1.61 2.62
CA LYS A 35 -11.71 0.53 1.66
C LYS A 35 -10.23 0.44 1.28
N SER A 36 -9.60 1.60 1.10
CA SER A 36 -8.19 1.68 0.71
C SER A 36 -7.26 1.24 1.85
N ASP A 37 -7.57 1.63 3.09
CA ASP A 37 -6.87 1.18 4.29
C ASP A 37 -6.92 -0.36 4.42
N VAL A 38 -8.11 -0.95 4.29
CA VAL A 38 -8.30 -2.41 4.37
C VAL A 38 -7.56 -3.15 3.26
N LEU A 39 -7.54 -2.59 2.05
CA LEU A 39 -6.79 -3.16 0.94
C LEU A 39 -5.29 -3.13 1.21
N PHE A 40 -4.77 -2.02 1.74
CA PHE A 40 -3.38 -1.87 2.12
C PHE A 40 -2.99 -2.87 3.21
N GLU A 41 -3.78 -2.99 4.28
CA GLU A 41 -3.56 -3.95 5.36
C GLU A 41 -3.49 -5.40 4.84
N ARG A 42 -4.40 -5.77 3.92
CA ARG A 42 -4.38 -7.09 3.29
C ARG A 42 -3.08 -7.34 2.53
N PHE A 43 -2.62 -6.39 1.70
CA PHE A 43 -1.36 -6.54 0.98
C PHE A 43 -0.16 -6.60 1.92
N GLN A 44 -0.17 -5.83 3.01
CA GLN A 44 0.85 -5.89 4.04
C GLN A 44 0.91 -7.28 4.70
N THR A 45 -0.23 -7.88 5.03
CA THR A 45 -0.28 -9.26 5.57
C THR A 45 0.28 -10.27 4.57
N MET A 46 -0.13 -10.21 3.31
CA MET A 46 0.39 -11.10 2.27
C MET A 46 1.90 -10.93 2.08
N ALA A 47 2.42 -9.70 2.13
CA ALA A 47 3.85 -9.42 2.04
C ALA A 47 4.63 -10.01 3.23
N GLN A 48 4.07 -9.95 4.44
CA GLN A 48 4.68 -10.57 5.64
C GLN A 48 4.70 -12.10 5.56
N GLU A 49 3.64 -12.72 5.03
CA GLU A 49 3.61 -14.17 4.79
C GLU A 49 4.69 -14.59 3.77
N ILE A 50 4.85 -13.81 2.70
CA ILE A 50 5.89 -14.02 1.69
C ILE A 50 7.28 -13.87 2.31
N GLU A 51 7.50 -12.85 3.14
CA GLU A 51 8.77 -12.65 3.86
C GLU A 51 9.13 -13.86 4.72
N ALA A 52 8.19 -14.32 5.54
CA ALA A 52 8.40 -15.45 6.44
C ALA A 52 8.74 -16.72 5.66
N GLN A 53 8.01 -17.00 4.58
CA GLN A 53 8.29 -18.15 3.72
C GLN A 53 9.60 -17.98 2.92
N GLY A 54 9.96 -16.75 2.56
CA GLY A 54 11.22 -16.42 1.88
C GLY A 54 12.43 -16.70 2.75
N LYS A 55 12.40 -16.29 4.03
CA LYS A 55 13.45 -16.63 5.01
C LYS A 55 13.59 -18.14 5.16
N LYS A 56 12.47 -18.85 5.31
CA LYS A 56 12.47 -20.31 5.38
C LYS A 56 13.07 -20.98 4.14
N LEU A 57 12.78 -20.46 2.95
CA LEU A 57 13.37 -20.94 1.69
C LEU A 57 14.88 -20.68 1.62
N ALA A 58 15.35 -19.51 2.04
CA ALA A 58 16.77 -19.19 2.11
C ALA A 58 17.54 -20.15 3.02
N ASP A 59 16.93 -20.54 4.14
CA ASP A 59 17.51 -21.48 5.09
C ASP A 59 17.44 -22.94 4.61
N SER A 60 16.28 -23.39 4.11
CA SER A 60 16.06 -24.80 3.78
C SER A 60 16.53 -25.19 2.39
N GLN A 61 16.45 -24.26 1.44
CA GLN A 61 16.79 -24.43 0.02
C GLN A 61 16.10 -25.62 -0.65
N THR A 62 14.90 -25.98 -0.16
CA THR A 62 14.15 -27.12 -0.69
C THR A 62 13.20 -26.71 -1.82
N VAL A 63 12.97 -27.63 -2.77
CA VAL A 63 11.97 -27.45 -3.82
C VAL A 63 10.56 -27.30 -3.24
N GLU A 64 10.28 -27.93 -2.09
CA GLU A 64 8.99 -27.80 -1.42
C GLU A 64 8.75 -26.38 -0.92
N ASP A 65 9.72 -25.79 -0.22
CA ASP A 65 9.61 -24.41 0.25
C ASP A 65 9.62 -23.41 -0.91
N LEU A 66 10.32 -23.71 -2.01
CA LEU A 66 10.27 -22.90 -3.23
C LEU A 66 8.86 -22.88 -3.82
N LYS A 67 8.19 -24.04 -3.90
CA LYS A 67 6.81 -24.12 -4.39
C LYS A 67 5.84 -23.31 -3.52
N LYS A 68 5.99 -23.38 -2.19
CA LYS A 68 5.17 -22.59 -1.24
C LYS A 68 5.41 -21.10 -1.43
N TYR A 69 6.68 -20.67 -1.51
CA TYR A 69 7.04 -19.28 -1.76
C TYR A 69 6.44 -18.75 -3.07
N LYS A 70 6.66 -19.47 -4.19
CA LYS A 70 6.11 -19.08 -5.51
C LYS A 70 4.58 -19.00 -5.51
N LYS A 71 3.89 -19.85 -4.74
CA LYS A 71 2.43 -19.81 -4.61
C LYS A 71 1.96 -18.53 -3.91
N LEU A 72 2.60 -18.13 -2.82
CA LEU A 72 2.27 -16.91 -2.10
C LEU A 72 2.55 -15.67 -2.97
N VAL A 73 3.71 -15.61 -3.61
CA VAL A 73 4.06 -14.51 -4.52
C VAL A 73 3.06 -14.42 -5.67
N LYS A 74 2.68 -15.55 -6.28
CA LYS A 74 1.65 -15.55 -7.34
C LYS A 74 0.32 -14.99 -6.85
N GLN A 75 -0.16 -15.42 -5.69
CA GLN A 75 -1.42 -14.91 -5.11
C GLN A 75 -1.37 -13.40 -4.91
N PHE A 76 -0.25 -12.89 -4.39
CA PHE A 76 -0.02 -11.46 -4.23
C PHE A 76 -0.08 -10.71 -5.56
N LEU A 77 0.65 -11.18 -6.59
CA LEU A 77 0.68 -10.52 -7.89
C LEU A 77 -0.69 -10.54 -8.59
N ASP A 78 -1.41 -11.66 -8.51
CA ASP A 78 -2.77 -11.79 -9.05
C ASP A 78 -3.72 -10.76 -8.41
N ASP A 79 -3.64 -10.58 -7.09
CA ASP A 79 -4.45 -9.60 -6.36
C ASP A 79 -4.01 -8.16 -6.63
N ALA A 80 -2.72 -7.90 -6.77
CA ALA A 80 -2.20 -6.58 -7.12
C ALA A 80 -2.66 -6.13 -8.51
N VAL A 81 -2.66 -7.04 -9.50
CA VAL A 81 -3.17 -6.74 -10.84
C VAL A 81 -4.67 -6.46 -10.80
N LYS A 82 -5.45 -7.26 -10.07
CA LYS A 82 -6.90 -7.07 -9.90
C LYS A 82 -7.25 -5.72 -9.26
N ASN A 83 -6.45 -5.28 -8.29
CA ASN A 83 -6.68 -4.04 -7.54
C ASN A 83 -5.77 -2.88 -8.00
N SER A 84 -5.20 -2.98 -9.21
CA SER A 84 -4.19 -2.04 -9.70
C SER A 84 -4.65 -0.58 -9.77
N LEU A 85 -5.95 -0.35 -10.03
CA LEU A 85 -6.54 0.99 -10.06
C LEU A 85 -6.64 1.59 -8.65
N GLN A 86 -7.10 0.82 -7.67
CA GLN A 86 -7.20 1.27 -6.28
C GLN A 86 -5.82 1.55 -5.67
N LEU A 87 -4.82 0.75 -6.04
CA LEU A 87 -3.43 0.95 -5.64
C LEU A 87 -2.79 2.20 -6.28
N GLU A 88 -3.26 2.60 -7.46
CA GLU A 88 -2.86 3.87 -8.10
C GLU A 88 -3.44 5.09 -7.37
N GLU A 89 -4.73 5.05 -7.04
CA GLU A 89 -5.44 6.19 -6.43
C GLU A 89 -4.80 6.64 -5.12
N GLN A 90 -4.22 5.72 -4.33
CA GLN A 90 -3.49 6.05 -3.10
C GLN A 90 -2.18 6.82 -3.32
N ARG A 91 -1.55 6.74 -4.50
CA ARG A 91 -0.21 7.32 -4.77
C ARG A 91 -0.25 8.65 -5.53
N GLY A 92 -1.44 9.14 -5.85
CA GLY A 92 -1.63 10.34 -6.66
C GLY A 92 -1.69 10.04 -8.16
N PHE A 93 -2.45 10.86 -8.89
CA PHE A 93 -2.72 10.73 -10.32
C PHE A 93 -1.43 10.84 -11.16
N SER A 94 -0.78 9.71 -11.45
CA SER A 94 0.17 9.59 -12.56
C SER A 94 -0.44 8.70 -13.64
N ARG A 95 -0.43 9.16 -14.89
CA ARG A 95 -1.09 8.57 -16.07
C ARG A 95 -0.60 7.15 -16.48
N GLY A 96 0.12 6.42 -15.64
CA GLY A 96 0.78 5.16 -16.01
C GLY A 96 0.93 4.11 -14.92
N GLY A 97 0.16 4.13 -13.84
CA GLY A 97 0.40 3.19 -12.74
C GLY A 97 0.09 1.72 -13.05
N ARG A 98 -0.86 1.39 -13.93
CA ARG A 98 -1.11 0.01 -14.39
C ARG A 98 0.11 -0.49 -15.15
N THR A 99 0.67 0.35 -16.01
CA THR A 99 1.92 0.06 -16.71
C THR A 99 3.07 -0.15 -15.71
N LYS A 100 3.14 0.64 -14.64
CA LYS A 100 4.13 0.45 -13.55
C LYS A 100 3.94 -0.89 -12.83
N ILE A 101 2.71 -1.24 -12.44
CA ILE A 101 2.41 -2.51 -11.77
C ILE A 101 2.75 -3.68 -12.70
N TYR A 102 2.34 -3.66 -13.97
CA TYR A 102 2.69 -4.72 -14.92
C TYR A 102 4.20 -4.83 -15.13
N LYS A 103 4.95 -3.72 -15.10
CA LYS A 103 6.41 -3.74 -15.15
C LYS A 103 7.00 -4.42 -13.92
N LEU A 104 6.55 -4.04 -12.72
CA LEU A 104 7.00 -4.67 -11.46
C LEU A 104 6.66 -6.16 -11.42
N VAL A 105 5.47 -6.57 -11.87
CA VAL A 105 5.06 -7.97 -11.98
C VAL A 105 6.03 -8.75 -12.88
N LYS A 106 6.41 -8.20 -14.03
CA LYS A 106 7.39 -8.82 -14.94
C LYS A 106 8.77 -8.95 -14.29
N GLU A 107 9.22 -7.94 -13.55
CA GLU A 107 10.49 -7.98 -12.83
C GLU A 107 10.48 -9.05 -11.73
N VAL A 108 9.37 -9.19 -10.98
CA VAL A 108 9.21 -10.25 -9.99
C VAL A 108 9.25 -11.63 -10.64
N ASP A 109 8.55 -11.83 -11.76
CA ASP A 109 8.54 -13.11 -12.47
C ASP A 109 9.95 -13.52 -12.93
N GLN A 110 10.71 -12.58 -13.49
CA GLN A 110 12.11 -12.80 -13.87
C GLN A 110 12.96 -13.22 -12.66
N LYS A 111 12.79 -12.55 -11.51
CA LYS A 111 13.50 -12.90 -10.27
C LYS A 111 13.09 -14.26 -9.70
N LEU A 112 11.83 -14.68 -9.86
CA LEU A 112 11.40 -16.02 -9.49
C LEU A 112 12.03 -17.11 -10.37
N VAL A 113 12.32 -16.82 -11.64
CA VAL A 113 13.08 -17.73 -12.51
C VAL A 113 14.52 -17.83 -12.03
N GLU A 114 15.18 -16.71 -11.76
CA GLU A 114 16.55 -16.67 -11.20
C GLU A 114 16.64 -17.45 -9.88
N LEU A 115 15.69 -17.24 -8.96
CA LEU A 115 15.57 -17.96 -7.70
C LEU A 115 15.36 -19.46 -7.93
N THR A 116 14.50 -19.83 -8.88
CA THR A 116 14.25 -21.26 -9.20
C THR A 116 15.53 -21.93 -9.65
N ASN A 117 16.29 -21.30 -10.56
CA ASN A 117 17.56 -21.84 -11.02
C ASN A 117 18.58 -21.94 -9.88
N ALA A 118 18.65 -20.93 -9.01
CA ALA A 118 19.56 -20.94 -7.88
C ALA A 118 19.26 -22.04 -6.86
N VAL A 119 17.99 -22.38 -6.62
CA VAL A 119 17.62 -23.52 -5.75
C VAL A 119 17.97 -24.87 -6.38
N LEU A 120 17.87 -24.99 -7.71
CA LEU A 120 18.19 -26.22 -8.42
C LEU A 120 19.70 -26.43 -8.61
N GLU A 121 20.45 -25.35 -8.75
CA GLU A 121 21.92 -25.32 -8.77
C GLU A 121 22.46 -25.47 -7.35
N LYS A 122 22.61 -26.73 -6.89
CA LYS A 122 23.07 -27.09 -5.54
C LYS A 122 24.47 -26.56 -5.14
N GLU A 123 25.19 -25.89 -6.04
CA GLU A 123 26.52 -25.31 -5.78
C GLU A 123 26.49 -23.83 -5.39
N LYS A 124 25.33 -23.15 -5.46
CA LYS A 124 25.22 -21.73 -5.06
C LYS A 124 25.20 -21.56 -3.54
N LYS A 125 25.83 -20.49 -3.06
CA LYS A 125 25.90 -20.18 -1.62
C LYS A 125 24.54 -19.67 -1.14
N GLY A 126 24.12 -20.06 0.07
CA GLY A 126 22.85 -19.60 0.66
C GLY A 126 22.70 -18.08 0.77
N LEU A 127 23.82 -17.34 0.87
CA LEU A 127 23.85 -15.87 0.84
C LEU A 127 23.29 -15.28 -0.47
N ASP A 128 23.56 -15.93 -1.61
CA ASP A 128 23.06 -15.49 -2.91
C ASP A 128 21.53 -15.68 -3.00
N LEU A 129 21.01 -16.74 -2.37
CA LEU A 129 19.58 -17.02 -2.32
C LEU A 129 18.84 -16.00 -1.47
N LEU A 130 19.40 -15.64 -0.31
CA LEU A 130 18.82 -14.63 0.58
C LEU A 130 18.76 -13.26 -0.12
N GLY A 131 19.79 -12.91 -0.91
CA GLY A 131 19.80 -11.72 -1.74
C GLY A 131 18.63 -11.70 -2.74
N LEU A 132 18.44 -12.78 -3.49
CA LEU A 132 17.34 -12.91 -4.45
C LEU A 132 15.95 -12.80 -3.79
N VAL A 133 15.77 -13.45 -2.63
CA VAL A 133 14.52 -13.34 -1.85
C VAL A 133 14.29 -11.89 -1.40
N GLY A 134 15.34 -11.20 -0.95
CA GLY A 134 15.28 -9.79 -0.54
C GLY A 134 14.91 -8.86 -1.69
N GLU A 135 15.47 -9.08 -2.89
CA GLU A 135 15.13 -8.31 -4.10
C GLU A 135 13.65 -8.48 -4.48
N ILE A 136 13.15 -9.72 -4.48
CA ILE A 136 11.73 -10.00 -4.74
C ILE A 136 10.85 -9.29 -3.71
N GLN A 137 11.26 -9.30 -2.44
CA GLN A 137 10.50 -8.65 -1.39
C GLN A 137 10.48 -7.12 -1.54
N GLY A 138 11.59 -6.50 -1.95
CA GLY A 138 11.62 -5.07 -2.27
C GLY A 138 10.69 -4.72 -3.43
N LEU A 139 10.64 -5.56 -4.47
CA LEU A 139 9.70 -5.38 -5.58
C LEU A 139 8.24 -5.51 -5.13
N ILE A 140 7.93 -6.48 -4.26
CA ILE A 140 6.59 -6.68 -3.68
C ILE A 140 6.15 -5.46 -2.89
N ILE A 141 7.03 -4.89 -2.06
CA ILE A 141 6.74 -3.66 -1.30
C ILE A 141 6.36 -2.54 -2.27
N ASN A 142 7.18 -2.30 -3.30
CA ASN A 142 6.94 -1.26 -4.31
C ASN A 142 5.60 -1.41 -5.07
N ILE A 143 4.98 -2.59 -5.08
CA ILE A 143 3.70 -2.84 -5.74
C ILE A 143 2.51 -2.29 -4.94
N TYR A 144 2.58 -2.24 -3.61
CA TYR A 144 1.49 -1.73 -2.77
C TYR A 144 1.83 -0.45 -1.99
N THR A 145 3.11 -0.06 -1.91
CA THR A 145 3.58 1.27 -1.43
C THR A 145 4.02 2.19 -2.55
#